data_AF-A0AAN9A9Q9-F1
#
_entry.id   AF-A0AAN9A9Q9-F1
#
_cell.length_a   1.000
_cell.length_b   1.000
_cell.length_c   1.000
_cell.angle_alpha   90.00
_cell.angle_beta   90.00
_cell.angle_gamma   90.00
#
_symmetry.space_group_name_H-M   'P 1'
#
loop_
_entity.id
_entity.type
_entity.pdbx_description
1 polymer ?
#
loop_
_entity_poly.entity_id
_entity_poly.type
_entity_poly.pdbx_seq_one_letter_code
_entity_poly.pdbx_strand_id
1 'polypeptide(L)'
;MSRLMTCISQWSKFGGLQAHIDLTALTTVLQNHLSQSARTSFQEAQEILPKLGAPELRVKDGVLRDFRSKMHFLLACFLEVEPLSDNTTSHSLA
;
A
#
# COMPACT_ATOMS: atom_id res chain seq x y z
N MET A 1 -5.25 -7.82 7.44
CA MET A 1 -5.66 -6.44 7.74
C MET A 1 -7.14 -6.38 8.13
N SER A 2 -8.04 -7.02 7.37
CA SER A 2 -9.50 -7.04 7.63
C SER A 2 -9.88 -7.39 9.06
N ARG A 3 -9.30 -8.44 9.66
CA ARG A 3 -9.56 -8.85 11.06
C ARG A 3 -9.37 -7.74 12.10
N LEU A 4 -8.40 -6.84 11.91
CA LEU A 4 -8.20 -5.72 12.83
C LEU A 4 -9.28 -4.66 12.65
N MET A 5 -9.67 -4.39 11.40
CA MET A 5 -10.70 -3.40 11.08
C MET A 5 -12.10 -3.84 11.53
N THR A 6 -12.40 -5.14 11.50
CA THR A 6 -13.67 -5.69 11.99
C THR A 6 -13.85 -5.58 13.50
N CYS A 7 -12.78 -5.39 14.27
CA CYS A 7 -12.87 -5.18 15.72
C CYS A 7 -13.32 -3.76 16.09
N ILE A 8 -13.36 -2.84 15.13
CA ILE A 8 -13.74 -1.45 15.35
C ILE A 8 -15.26 -1.35 15.27
N SER A 9 -15.90 -1.11 16.41
CA SER A 9 -17.36 -1.01 16.51
C SER A 9 -17.91 0.32 15.97
N GLN A 10 -17.13 1.41 16.06
CA GLN A 10 -17.50 2.73 15.55
C GLN A 10 -16.26 3.49 15.05
N TRP A 11 -16.45 4.22 13.96
CA TRP A 11 -15.42 5.07 13.37
C TRP A 11 -15.61 6.53 13.77
N SER A 12 -14.58 7.13 14.34
CA SER A 12 -14.52 8.59 14.42
C SER A 12 -14.19 9.15 13.03
N LYS A 13 -14.55 10.42 12.79
CA LYS A 13 -14.26 11.11 11.52
C LYS A 13 -12.77 11.05 11.17
N PHE A 14 -11.91 11.42 12.12
CA PHE A 14 -10.46 11.44 11.93
C PHE A 14 -9.86 10.04 11.89
N GLY A 15 -10.39 9.10 12.69
CA GLY A 15 -9.93 7.70 12.68
C GLY A 15 -10.21 7.00 11.35
N GLY A 16 -11.40 7.22 10.77
CA GLY A 16 -11.73 6.71 9.44
C GLY A 16 -10.79 7.29 8.37
N LEU A 17 -10.56 8.61 8.38
CA LEU A 17 -9.61 9.25 7.47
C LEU A 17 -8.19 8.68 7.61
N GLN A 18 -7.69 8.53 8.84
CA GLN A 18 -6.36 7.97 9.07
C GLN A 18 -6.25 6.53 8.57
N ALA A 19 -7.24 5.69 8.84
CA ALA A 19 -7.26 4.32 8.34
C ALA A 19 -7.28 4.24 6.81
N HIS A 20 -7.99 5.15 6.13
CA HIS A 20 -7.93 5.28 4.67
C HIS A 20 -6.52 5.65 4.17
N ILE A 21 -5.84 6.59 4.84
CA ILE A 21 -4.47 6.99 4.50
C ILE A 21 -3.52 5.79 4.66
N ASP A 22 -3.54 5.15 5.83
CA ASP A 22 -2.62 4.07 6.17
C ASP A 22 -2.83 2.85 5.26
N LEU A 23 -4.08 2.46 5.03
CA LEU A 23 -4.41 1.35 4.15
C LEU A 23 -3.99 1.62 2.71
N THR A 24 -4.22 2.84 2.21
CA THR A 24 -3.79 3.23 0.85
C THR A 24 -2.26 3.22 0.73
N ALA A 25 -1.55 3.77 1.71
CA ALA A 25 -0.09 3.81 1.72
C ALA A 25 0.51 2.39 1.72
N LEU A 26 0.08 1.54 2.65
CA LEU A 26 0.57 0.16 2.77
C LEU A 26 0.27 -0.65 1.51
N THR A 27 -0.95 -0.56 0.98
CA THR A 27 -1.35 -1.31 -0.23
C THR A 27 -0.49 -0.90 -1.42
N THR A 28 -0.26 0.41 -1.60
CA THR A 28 0.55 0.93 -2.72
C THR A 28 2.00 0.44 -2.63
N VAL A 29 2.60 0.50 -1.44
CA VAL A 29 4.02 0.18 -1.25
C VAL A 29 4.27 -1.33 -1.31
N LEU A 30 3.36 -2.12 -0.75
CA LEU A 30 3.56 -3.57 -0.63
C LEU A 30 2.99 -4.37 -1.80
N GLN A 31 2.33 -3.75 -2.79
CA GLN A 31 1.57 -4.46 -3.83
C GLN A 31 2.31 -5.64 -4.47
N ASN A 32 3.62 -5.52 -4.73
CA ASN A 32 4.44 -6.56 -5.35
C ASN A 32 4.86 -7.67 -4.37
N HIS A 33 4.83 -7.38 -3.06
CA HIS A 33 5.25 -8.28 -1.99
C HIS A 33 4.07 -8.98 -1.30
N LEU A 34 2.83 -8.61 -1.65
CA LEU A 34 1.63 -9.21 -1.06
C LEU A 34 1.27 -10.53 -1.74
N SER A 35 1.12 -11.58 -0.95
CA SER A 35 0.46 -12.83 -1.38
C SER A 35 -1.00 -12.57 -1.76
N GLN A 36 -1.60 -13.49 -2.53
CA GLN A 36 -2.99 -13.34 -2.94
C GLN A 36 -3.95 -13.25 -1.74
N SER A 37 -3.73 -14.06 -0.69
CA SER A 37 -4.53 -14.02 0.54
C SER A 37 -4.38 -12.68 1.29
N ALA A 38 -3.16 -12.12 1.29
CA ALA A 38 -2.93 -10.81 1.88
C ALA A 38 -3.67 -9.72 1.08
N ARG A 39 -3.60 -9.74 -0.26
CA ARG A 39 -4.33 -8.80 -1.13
C ARG A 39 -5.83 -8.81 -0.83
N THR A 40 -6.44 -10.00 -0.74
CA THR A 40 -7.87 -10.13 -0.37
C THR A 40 -8.16 -9.53 1.00
N SER A 41 -7.32 -9.79 2.01
CA SER A 41 -7.52 -9.21 3.35
C SER A 41 -7.38 -7.68 3.39
N PHE A 42 -6.61 -7.08 2.49
CA PHE A 42 -6.52 -5.62 2.34
C PHE A 42 -7.76 -5.05 1.61
N GLN A 43 -8.28 -5.75 0.61
CA GLN A 43 -9.51 -5.38 -0.09
C GLN A 43 -10.72 -5.40 0.87
N GLU A 44 -10.89 -6.48 1.62
CA GLU A 44 -11.93 -6.59 2.66
C GLU A 44 -11.81 -5.47 3.71
N ALA A 45 -10.58 -5.14 4.13
CA ALA A 45 -10.36 -4.02 5.05
C ALA A 45 -10.86 -2.68 4.48
N GLN A 46 -10.69 -2.47 3.17
CA GLN A 46 -11.14 -1.26 2.49
C GLN A 46 -12.66 -1.15 2.45
N GLU A 47 -13.37 -2.26 2.30
CA GLU A 47 -14.83 -2.31 2.27
C GLU A 47 -15.48 -1.97 3.62
N ILE A 48 -14.77 -2.23 4.73
CA ILE A 48 -15.26 -1.95 6.09
C ILE A 48 -15.15 -0.45 6.44
N LEU A 49 -14.28 0.30 5.76
CA LEU A 49 -14.04 1.70 6.09
C LEU A 49 -15.26 2.59 5.76
N PRO A 50 -15.58 3.59 6.61
CA PRO A 50 -16.63 4.55 6.31
C PRO A 50 -16.27 5.35 5.06
N LYS A 51 -17.27 5.77 4.29
CA LYS A 51 -17.06 6.61 3.10
C LYS A 51 -16.52 7.98 3.52
N LEU A 52 -15.52 8.47 2.80
CA LEU A 52 -14.97 9.80 2.97
C LEU A 52 -15.74 10.82 2.12
N GLY A 53 -15.91 12.03 2.64
CA GLY A 53 -16.38 13.18 1.87
C GLY A 53 -15.26 13.79 1.03
N ALA A 54 -15.63 14.71 0.14
CA ALA A 54 -14.67 15.40 -0.72
C ALA A 54 -13.57 16.17 0.05
N PRO A 55 -13.86 16.86 1.18
CA PRO A 55 -12.80 17.50 1.96
C PRO A 55 -11.79 16.50 2.53
N GLU A 56 -12.27 15.38 3.06
CA GLU A 56 -11.42 14.33 3.63
C GLU A 56 -10.55 13.66 2.56
N LEU A 57 -11.09 13.44 1.36
CA LEU A 57 -10.32 12.92 0.23
C LEU A 57 -9.17 13.87 -0.16
N ARG A 58 -9.40 15.18 -0.20
CA ARG A 58 -8.33 16.15 -0.49
C ARG A 58 -7.22 16.12 0.57
N VAL A 59 -7.58 15.94 1.84
CA VAL A 59 -6.60 15.78 2.92
C VAL A 59 -5.82 14.48 2.74
N LYS A 60 -6.50 13.37 2.47
CA LYS A 60 -5.87 12.07 2.19
C LYS A 60 -4.84 12.19 1.07
N ASP A 61 -5.22 12.79 -0.05
CA ASP A 61 -4.35 12.92 -1.22
C ASP A 61 -3.16 13.85 -0.95
N GLY A 62 -3.37 14.92 -0.17
CA GLY A 62 -2.30 15.79 0.29
C GLY A 62 -1.26 15.04 1.14
N VAL A 63 -1.73 14.26 2.11
CA VAL A 63 -0.86 13.46 2.99
C VAL A 63 -0.12 12.38 2.20
N LEU A 64 -0.79 11.67 1.28
CA LEU A 64 -0.17 10.64 0.47
C LEU A 64 0.88 11.20 -0.50
N ARG A 65 0.68 12.41 -1.02
CA ARG A 65 1.67 13.12 -1.83
C ARG A 65 2.91 13.48 -1.01
N ASP A 66 2.70 14.00 0.19
CA ASP A 66 3.79 14.32 1.13
C ASP A 66 4.56 13.06 1.54
N PHE A 67 3.85 11.98 1.86
CA PHE A 67 4.43 10.66 2.13
C PHE A 67 5.35 10.20 1.00
N ARG A 68 4.87 10.24 -0.25
CA ARG A 68 5.65 9.82 -1.42
C ARG A 68 6.88 10.68 -1.65
N SER A 69 6.74 12.00 -1.56
CA SER A 69 7.87 12.92 -1.79
C SER A 69 8.92 12.84 -0.69
N LYS A 70 8.50 12.81 0.57
CA LYS A 70 9.40 12.81 1.74
C LYS A 70 10.04 11.46 2.01
N MET A 71 9.38 10.35 1.64
CA MET A 71 9.89 9.00 1.91
C MET A 71 10.41 8.27 0.67
N HIS A 72 10.56 8.95 -0.48
CA HIS A 72 10.89 8.33 -1.76
C HIS A 72 12.06 7.32 -1.71
N PHE A 73 13.12 7.61 -0.96
CA PHE A 73 14.27 6.70 -0.80
C PHE A 73 13.88 5.38 -0.11
N LEU A 74 13.09 5.45 0.96
CA LEU A 74 12.59 4.26 1.66
C LEU A 74 11.59 3.48 0.80
N LEU A 75 10.75 4.19 0.06
CA LEU A 75 9.77 3.56 -0.83
C LEU A 75 10.43 2.82 -2.00
N ALA A 76 11.60 3.29 -2.45
CA ALA A 76 12.37 2.63 -3.51
C ALA A 76 12.78 1.19 -3.14
N CYS A 77 12.97 0.88 -1.85
CA CYS A 77 13.29 -0.47 -1.38
C CYS A 77 12.18 -1.50 -1.65
N PHE A 78 10.94 -1.05 -1.92
CA PHE A 78 9.80 -1.92 -2.20
C PHE A 78 9.46 -2.00 -3.68
N LEU A 79 10.15 -1.23 -4.54
CA LEU A 79 10.04 -1.38 -5.98
C LEU A 79 10.74 -2.68 -6.39
N GLU A 80 10.08 -3.48 -7.24
CA GLU A 80 10.79 -4.59 -7.89
C GLU A 80 11.82 -3.97 -8.85
N VAL A 81 13.09 -4.23 -8.58
CA VAL A 81 14.15 -3.99 -9.55
C VAL A 81 14.07 -5.12 -10.54
N GLU A 82 13.89 -4.82 -11.82
CA GLU A 82 13.99 -5.83 -12.88
C GLU A 82 15.32 -6.58 -12.70
N PRO A 83 15.31 -7.92 -12.63
CA PRO A 83 16.57 -8.66 -12.62
C PRO A 83 17.33 -8.30 -13.89
N LEU A 84 18.55 -7.79 -13.74
CA LEU A 84 19.45 -7.56 -14.86
C LEU A 84 19.51 -8.86 -15.66
N SER A 85 19.12 -8.83 -16.94
CA SER A 85 19.31 -9.97 -17.82
C SER A 85 20.81 -10.23 -17.89
N ASP A 86 21.27 -11.30 -17.25
CA ASP A 86 22.66 -11.71 -17.32
C ASP A 86 22.92 -12.21 -18.75
N ASN A 87 23.47 -11.34 -19.59
CA ASN A 87 23.88 -11.67 -20.95
C ASN A 87 25.21 -12.44 -20.97
N THR A 88 25.61 -13.04 -19.84
CA THR A 88 26.88 -13.75 -19.71
C THR A 88 26.77 -15.11 -20.41
N THR A 89 27.02 -15.04 -21.72
CA THR A 89 27.41 -16.10 -22.64
C THR A 89 27.82 -17.41 -21.98
N SER A 90 27.03 -18.45 -22.27
CA SER A 90 27.41 -19.85 -22.19
C SER A 90 28.75 -20.06 -22.90
N HIS A 91 29.86 -20.02 -22.17
CA HIS A 91 31.08 -20.69 -22.63
C HIS A 91 30.88 -22.19 -22.42
N SER A 92 30.44 -22.86 -23.49
CA SER A 92 30.51 -24.31 -23.63
C SER A 92 31.95 -24.77 -23.34
N LEU A 93 32.11 -25.57 -22.30
CA LEU A 93 33.30 -26.41 -22.13
C LEU A 93 33.16 -27.57 -23.12
N ALA A 94 33.90 -27.45 -24.23
CA ALA A 94 34.31 -28.58 -25.06
C ALA A 94 35.52 -29.28 -24.43
#